data_AF-A0A1A2FU35-F1
#
_entry.id   AF-A0A1A2FU35-F1
#
_cell.length_a   1.000
_cell.length_b   1.000
_cell.length_c   1.000
_cell.angle_alpha   90.00
_cell.angle_beta   90.00
_cell.angle_gamma   90.00
#
_symmetry.space_group_name_H-M   'P 1'
#
loop_
_entity.id
_entity.type
_entity.pdbx_description
1 polymer ?
#
loop_
_entity_poly.entity_id
_entity_poly.type
_entity_poly.pdbx_seq_one_letter_code
_entity_poly.pdbx_strand_id
1 'polypeptide(L)' 'MTMTTKRARRAPANDGTTVTVTGPHLVFHDGEQRAGTLTGVPADTAEHWQRDGWVTIIEDKPKAPAKAE' A
#
# COMPACT_ATOMS: atom_id res chain seq x y z
N MET A 1 -20.49 26.67 24.07
CA MET A 1 -20.88 25.71 23.01
C MET A 1 -19.63 25.00 22.52
N THR A 2 -19.42 23.74 22.90
CA THR A 2 -18.24 22.93 22.55
C THR A 2 -18.43 22.29 21.17
N MET A 3 -17.63 22.70 20.19
CA MET A 3 -17.64 22.08 18.85
C MET A 3 -16.82 20.79 18.86
N THR A 4 -17.50 19.66 18.98
CA THR A 4 -16.90 18.35 18.73
C THR A 4 -16.77 18.15 17.23
N THR A 5 -15.61 18.47 16.66
CA THR A 5 -15.30 18.15 15.25
C THR A 5 -15.17 16.64 15.13
N LYS A 6 -16.26 16.00 14.71
CA LYS A 6 -16.32 14.59 14.32
C LYS A 6 -15.33 14.39 13.18
N ARG A 7 -14.11 13.90 13.48
CA ARG A 7 -13.12 13.53 12.48
C ARG A 7 -13.78 12.59 11.48
N ALA A 8 -14.03 13.09 10.28
CA ALA A 8 -14.47 12.29 9.17
C ALA A 8 -13.40 11.22 8.94
N ARG A 9 -13.75 9.96 9.24
CA ARG A 9 -12.96 8.81 8.80
C ARG A 9 -12.96 8.88 7.28
N ARG A 10 -11.86 9.35 6.68
CA ARG A 10 -11.60 9.18 5.24
C ARG A 10 -11.77 7.69 4.97
N ALA A 11 -12.78 7.33 4.18
CA ALA A 11 -12.75 6.06 3.49
C ALA A 11 -11.44 6.06 2.66
N PRO A 12 -10.55 5.07 2.81
CA PRO A 12 -9.36 5.01 1.97
C PRO A 12 -9.86 4.88 0.54
N ALA A 13 -9.42 5.80 -0.33
CA ALA A 13 -9.61 5.68 -1.76
C ALA A 13 -9.08 4.30 -2.16
N ASN A 14 -9.88 3.55 -2.92
CA ASN A 14 -9.55 2.23 -3.47
C ASN A 14 -8.42 2.31 -4.53
N ASP A 15 -7.41 3.14 -4.33
CA ASP A 15 -6.15 3.15 -5.10
C ASP A 15 -5.18 2.17 -4.42
N GLY A 16 -5.58 0.91 -4.37
CA GLY A 16 -4.79 -0.16 -3.78
C GLY A 16 -3.77 -0.71 -4.78
N THR A 17 -2.50 -0.64 -4.42
CA THR A 17 -1.36 -1.20 -5.14
C THR A 17 -1.35 -2.72 -4.99
N THR A 18 -0.93 -3.42 -6.06
CA THR A 18 -0.65 -4.86 -6.00
C THR A 18 0.83 -5.08 -5.70
N VAL A 19 1.12 -5.86 -4.66
CA VAL A 19 2.49 -6.19 -4.24
C VAL A 19 2.65 -7.70 -4.10
N THR A 20 3.87 -8.20 -4.25
CA THR A 20 4.21 -9.58 -3.90
C THR A 20 5.22 -9.60 -2.79
N VAL A 21 4.89 -10.30 -1.71
CA VAL A 21 5.76 -10.49 -0.55
C VAL A 21 6.94 -11.38 -0.95
N THR A 22 8.14 -10.89 -0.70
CA THR A 22 9.39 -11.62 -0.94
C THR A 22 9.62 -12.58 0.23
N GLY A 23 9.82 -13.86 -0.07
CA GLY A 23 10.18 -14.84 0.96
C GLY A 23 11.54 -14.52 1.57
N PRO A 24 11.78 -14.77 2.88
CA PRO A 24 10.95 -15.49 3.85
C PRO A 24 9.99 -14.60 4.68
N HIS A 25 9.68 -13.38 4.22
CA HIS A 25 8.92 -12.41 5.02
C HIS A 25 7.40 -12.65 4.96
N LEU A 26 6.72 -12.16 6.00
CA LEU A 26 5.26 -12.09 6.10
C LEU A 26 4.90 -10.64 6.44
N VAL A 27 3.90 -10.08 5.76
CA VAL A 27 3.42 -8.74 6.04
C VAL A 27 2.02 -8.80 6.66
N PHE A 28 1.75 -7.87 7.58
CA PHE A 28 0.44 -7.76 8.21
C PHE A 28 -0.47 -6.88 7.36
N HIS A 29 -1.49 -7.47 6.76
CA HIS A 29 -2.44 -6.78 5.89
C HIS A 29 -3.86 -7.24 6.21
N ASP A 30 -4.79 -6.29 6.29
CA ASP A 30 -6.22 -6.55 6.57
C ASP A 30 -6.47 -7.37 7.86
N GLY A 31 -5.64 -7.18 8.88
CA GLY A 31 -5.76 -7.88 10.16
C GLY A 31 -5.13 -9.27 10.21
N GLU A 32 -4.49 -9.73 9.13
CA GLU A 32 -3.86 -11.05 9.05
C GLU A 32 -2.42 -10.97 8.52
N GLN A 33 -1.57 -11.93 8.91
CA GLN A 33 -0.26 -12.10 8.27
C GLN A 33 -0.42 -12.88 6.98
N ARG A 34 0.02 -12.30 5.86
CA ARG A 34 -0.06 -12.92 4.55
C ARG A 34 1.27 -12.85 3.81
N ALA A 35 1.52 -13.88 3.01
CA ALA A 35 2.62 -13.98 2.04
C ALA A 35 2.03 -14.10 0.62
N GLY A 36 2.90 -14.00 -0.39
CA GLY A 36 2.50 -14.06 -1.80
C GLY A 36 1.97 -12.73 -2.31
N THR A 37 1.05 -12.76 -3.26
CA THR A 37 0.54 -11.55 -3.91
C THR A 37 -0.63 -10.95 -3.11
N LEU A 38 -0.48 -9.69 -2.71
CA LEU A 38 -1.49 -8.90 -2.04
C LEU A 38 -2.00 -7.81 -2.99
N THR A 39 -3.31 -7.64 -3.02
CA THR A 39 -4.00 -6.61 -3.79
C THR A 39 -4.71 -5.68 -2.82
N GLY A 40 -4.90 -4.41 -3.17
CA GLY A 40 -5.56 -3.47 -2.25
C GLY A 40 -4.63 -2.84 -1.21
N VAL A 41 -3.32 -2.98 -1.35
CA VAL A 41 -2.37 -2.44 -0.37
C VAL A 41 -2.26 -0.92 -0.56
N PRO A 42 -2.40 -0.10 0.51
CA PRO A 42 -2.17 1.34 0.40
C PRO A 42 -0.78 1.64 -0.15
N ALA A 43 -0.66 2.53 -1.13
CA ALA A 43 0.61 2.87 -1.78
C ALA A 43 1.72 3.21 -0.77
N ASP A 44 1.42 4.03 0.25
CA ASP A 44 2.38 4.37 1.32
C ASP A 44 2.92 3.14 2.06
N THR A 45 2.07 2.13 2.27
CA THR A 45 2.44 0.88 2.94
C THR A 45 3.25 -0.02 2.00
N ALA A 46 2.85 -0.10 0.73
CA ALA A 46 3.57 -0.82 -0.30
C ALA A 46 4.99 -0.27 -0.51
N GLU A 47 5.15 1.06 -0.59
CA GLU A 47 6.45 1.73 -0.70
C GLU A 47 7.32 1.48 0.54
N HIS A 48 6.74 1.54 1.74
CA HIS A 48 7.46 1.23 2.97
C HIS A 48 7.99 -0.20 2.97
N TRP A 49 7.13 -1.18 2.67
CA TRP A 49 7.52 -2.58 2.61
C TRP A 49 8.53 -2.86 1.49
N GLN A 50 8.45 -2.14 0.37
CA GLN A 50 9.41 -2.26 -0.72
C GLN A 50 10.78 -1.70 -0.31
N ARG A 51 10.80 -0.57 0.39
CA ARG A 51 12.03 0.04 0.90
C ARG A 51 12.77 -0.87 1.90
N ASP A 52 12.02 -1.60 2.70
CA ASP A 52 12.56 -2.59 3.64
C ASP A 52 12.89 -3.94 2.97
N GLY A 53 12.54 -4.11 1.69
CA GLY A 53 12.79 -5.32 0.92
C GLY A 53 11.85 -6.49 1.23
N TRP A 54 10.72 -6.23 1.91
CA TRP A 54 9.73 -7.25 2.29
C TRP A 54 8.73 -7.58 1.18
N VAL A 55 8.48 -6.62 0.27
CA VAL A 55 7.59 -6.82 -0.87
C VAL A 55 8.18 -6.20 -2.13
N THR A 56 7.71 -6.67 -3.27
CA THR A 56 7.95 -6.08 -4.59
C THR A 56 6.63 -5.55 -5.12
N ILE A 57 6.56 -4.26 -5.45
CA ILE A 57 5.39 -3.66 -6.09
C ILE A 57 5.28 -4.17 -7.52
N ILE A 58 4.13 -4.74 -7.90
CA ILE A 58 3.88 -5.32 -9.23
C ILE A 58 3.00 -4.40 -10.10
N GLU A 59 2.48 -3.29 -9.57
CA GLU A 59 1.55 -2.37 -10.24
C GLU A 59 1.53 -2.42 -11.77
N ASP A 60 0.45 -2.97 -12.32
CA ASP A 60 0.09 -2.86 -13.73
C ASP A 60 -0.53 -1.46 -13.94
N LYS A 61 0.28 -0.41 -13.78
CA LYS A 61 -0.06 0.94 -14.21
C LYS A 61 1.16 1.50 -14.93
N PRO A 62 1.02 1.95 -16.19
CA PRO A 62 2.15 2.30 -17.02
C PRO A 62 2.94 3.37 -16.30
N LYS A 63 4.22 3.07 -16.04
CA LYS A 63 5.25 4.03 -15.67
C LYS A 63 5.02 5.30 -16.50
N ALA A 64 4.40 6.32 -15.91
CA ALA A 64 4.43 7.64 -16.50
C ALA A 64 5.93 7.96 -16.66
N PRO A 65 6.40 8.22 -17.89
CA PRO A 65 7.83 8.36 -18.12
C PRO A 65 8.30 9.54 -17.26
N ALA A 66 9.24 9.24 -16.37
CA ALA A 66 10.07 10.26 -15.74
C ALA A 66 10.85 10.98 -16.85
N LYS A 67 10.27 12.06 -17.39
CA LYS A 67 10.96 13.09 -18.14
C LYS A 67 10.27 14.43 -17.96
N ALA A 68 10.97 15.33 -17.29
CA ALA A 68 11.06 16.76 -17.55
C ALA A 68 12.33 17.17 -16.78
N GLU A 69 13.53 17.10 -17.37
CA GLU A 69 14.08 18.09 -18.32
C GLU A 69 13.73 19.53 -17.98
#